data_AF-A0A8J6RVQ0-F1
#
_entry.id   AF-A0A8J6RVQ0-F1
#
_cell.length_a   1.000
_cell.length_b   1.000
_cell.length_c   1.000
_cell.angle_alpha   90.00
_cell.angle_beta   90.00
_cell.angle_gamma   90.00
#
_symmetry.space_group_name_H-M   'P 1'
#
loop_
_entity.id
_entity.type
_entity.pdbx_description
1 polymer ?
#
loop_
_entity_poly.entity_id
_entity_poly.type
_entity_poly.pdbx_seq_one_letter_code
_entity_poly.pdbx_strand_id
1 'polypeptide(L)'
;MVDFDNIGKLMHLPLADIEPGEQFSASEFIITAAADAVLQSNGRNWIPILVKEIGDYQYQVVSNHFVYAVAQQAELERVWCIVIQPEPKSIEQARILAREVTPKVNLSTASRDTILAALRYLIAEPDGTLKGVDAIVAANRIAAADRKNWSGFSPITTLKCGITKGKKLDALAKVFFLSPPAAPTPPPEVISIKQASREEIFSRISYLSTNKISGFEAVDVEKAADIIFTASKGKWKSLNPISKLECAIDTAKIKTLKTVFSL
;
A
#
# COMPACT_ATOMS: atom_id res chain seq x y z
N MET A 1 28.38 6.80 -0.97
CA MET A 1 27.71 5.74 -1.75
C MET A 1 28.08 4.45 -1.05
N VAL A 2 27.14 3.82 -0.34
CA VAL A 2 27.39 2.50 0.26
C VAL A 2 27.32 1.51 -0.90
N ASP A 3 28.42 0.82 -1.14
CA ASP A 3 28.54 -0.13 -2.24
C ASP A 3 27.83 -1.42 -1.83
N PHE A 4 26.67 -1.69 -2.44
CA PHE A 4 25.83 -2.85 -2.12
C PHE A 4 26.38 -4.14 -2.76
N ASP A 5 27.70 -4.33 -2.77
CA ASP A 5 28.38 -5.38 -3.54
C ASP A 5 27.92 -6.80 -3.11
N ASN A 6 27.42 -6.98 -1.89
CA ASN A 6 27.06 -8.31 -1.39
C ASN A 6 25.60 -8.74 -1.67
N ILE A 7 24.76 -7.88 -2.24
CA ILE A 7 23.35 -8.21 -2.45
C ILE A 7 23.19 -9.39 -3.42
N GLY A 8 22.38 -10.38 -3.01
CA GLY A 8 22.09 -11.60 -3.77
C GLY A 8 23.19 -12.66 -3.70
N LYS A 9 24.35 -12.36 -3.07
CA LYS A 9 25.44 -13.32 -2.90
C LYS A 9 25.13 -14.29 -1.75
N LEU A 10 25.47 -15.56 -1.96
CA LEU A 10 25.53 -16.57 -0.90
C LEU A 10 26.83 -16.37 -0.11
N MET A 11 26.71 -16.01 1.16
CA MET A 11 27.81 -15.64 2.04
C MET A 11 27.88 -16.61 3.22
N HIS A 12 29.08 -16.94 3.67
CA HIS A 12 29.29 -17.69 4.92
C HIS A 12 29.68 -16.68 5.99
N LEU A 13 28.74 -16.24 6.83
CA LEU A 13 28.92 -15.12 7.77
C LEU A 13 29.10 -15.62 9.21
N PRO A 14 29.87 -14.95 10.07
CA PRO A 14 29.92 -15.26 11.49
C PRO A 14 28.53 -15.10 12.12
N LEU A 15 28.10 -16.07 12.91
CA LEU A 15 26.79 -16.01 13.57
C LEU A 15 26.73 -14.86 14.59
N ALA A 16 27.86 -14.53 15.22
CA ALA A 16 28.00 -13.45 16.18
C ALA A 16 27.72 -12.05 15.58
N ASP A 17 27.85 -11.90 14.26
CA ASP A 17 27.64 -10.63 13.55
C ASP A 17 26.19 -10.47 13.02
N ILE A 18 25.30 -11.42 13.36
CA ILE A 18 23.93 -11.47 12.87
C ILE A 18 22.96 -11.29 14.04
N GLU A 19 22.23 -10.17 14.02
CA GLU A 19 21.14 -9.91 14.94
C GLU A 19 19.87 -10.73 14.60
N PRO A 20 19.11 -11.19 15.60
CA PRO A 20 17.96 -12.09 15.43
C PRO A 20 16.76 -11.47 14.68
N GLY A 21 16.68 -10.14 14.55
CA GLY A 21 15.57 -9.48 13.86
C GLY A 21 14.23 -9.60 14.59
N GLU A 22 13.17 -10.00 13.87
CA GLU A 22 11.83 -10.15 14.43
C GLU A 22 11.73 -11.35 15.40
N GLN A 23 10.80 -11.27 16.35
CA GLN A 23 10.55 -12.38 17.27
C GLN A 23 10.04 -13.61 16.51
N PHE A 24 10.70 -14.73 16.77
CA PHE A 24 10.34 -16.05 16.25
C PHE A 24 10.04 -17.00 17.40
N SER A 25 9.05 -17.88 17.21
CA SER A 25 8.71 -18.92 18.18
C SER A 25 8.52 -20.24 17.45
N ALA A 26 9.19 -21.27 17.96
CA ALA A 26 8.98 -22.66 17.59
C ALA A 26 9.15 -23.53 18.84
N SER A 27 8.70 -24.79 18.73
CA SER A 27 8.89 -25.78 19.78
C SER A 27 10.38 -26.05 19.98
N GLU A 28 10.83 -26.00 21.24
CA GLU A 28 12.20 -26.35 21.62
C GLU A 28 12.62 -27.72 21.09
N PHE A 29 11.75 -28.73 21.24
CA PHE A 29 11.96 -30.08 20.69
C PHE A 29 12.32 -30.06 19.19
N ILE A 30 11.62 -29.25 18.40
CA ILE A 30 11.86 -29.13 16.95
C ILE A 30 13.19 -28.43 16.67
N ILE A 31 13.53 -27.39 17.44
CA ILE A 31 14.80 -26.67 17.30
C ILE A 31 15.98 -27.59 17.64
N THR A 32 15.92 -28.29 18.79
CA THR A 32 16.97 -29.21 19.23
C THR A 32 17.18 -30.34 18.22
N ALA A 33 16.11 -31.01 17.77
CA ALA A 33 16.22 -32.09 16.79
C ALA A 33 16.79 -31.61 15.45
N ALA A 34 16.44 -30.40 15.01
CA ALA A 34 17.00 -29.82 13.80
C ALA A 34 18.47 -29.40 13.96
N ALA A 35 18.87 -28.92 15.14
CA ALA A 35 20.26 -28.62 15.46
C ALA A 35 21.13 -29.89 15.40
N ASP A 36 20.66 -30.99 15.98
CA ASP A 36 21.33 -32.29 15.89
C ASP A 36 21.50 -32.74 14.43
N ALA A 37 20.47 -32.58 13.59
CA ALA A 37 20.54 -32.93 12.17
C ALA A 37 21.56 -32.06 11.40
N VAL A 38 21.68 -30.78 11.74
CA VAL A 38 22.70 -29.87 11.18
C VAL A 38 24.10 -30.30 11.60
N LEU A 39 24.31 -30.65 12.87
CA LEU A 39 25.59 -31.14 13.39
C LEU A 39 26.00 -32.46 12.72
N GLN A 40 25.05 -33.39 12.54
CA GLN A 40 25.28 -34.65 11.79
C GLN A 40 25.62 -34.41 10.31
N SER A 41 25.30 -33.22 9.79
CA SER A 41 25.60 -32.79 8.42
C SER A 41 26.83 -31.85 8.35
N ASN A 42 27.80 -32.05 9.25
CA ASN A 42 29.02 -31.23 9.36
C ASN A 42 28.75 -29.74 9.63
N GLY A 43 27.69 -29.42 10.38
CA GLY A 43 27.37 -28.04 10.77
C GLY A 43 26.86 -27.15 9.63
N ARG A 44 26.49 -27.71 8.48
CA ARG A 44 26.06 -26.93 7.30
C ARG A 44 24.55 -26.72 7.28
N ASN A 45 24.11 -25.46 7.28
CA ASN A 45 22.72 -25.13 6.94
C ASN A 45 22.53 -25.09 5.41
N TRP A 46 21.75 -26.04 4.87
CA TRP A 46 21.44 -26.10 3.43
C TRP A 46 20.36 -25.12 2.99
N ILE A 47 19.53 -24.66 3.94
CA ILE A 47 18.64 -23.54 3.74
C ILE A 47 19.36 -22.30 4.26
N PRO A 48 19.69 -21.31 3.41
CA PRO A 48 20.38 -20.11 3.86
C PRO A 48 19.45 -19.20 4.67
N ILE A 49 20.03 -18.44 5.59
CA ILE A 49 19.32 -17.39 6.31
C ILE A 49 19.25 -16.15 5.41
N LEU A 50 18.09 -15.51 5.29
CA LEU A 50 18.01 -14.24 4.57
C LEU A 50 18.31 -13.12 5.56
N VAL A 51 19.29 -12.28 5.21
CA VAL A 51 19.74 -11.18 6.07
C VAL A 51 19.76 -9.87 5.29
N LYS A 52 19.63 -8.75 6.00
CA LYS A 52 19.96 -7.42 5.48
C LYS A 52 21.19 -6.90 6.23
N GLU A 53 21.97 -6.06 5.56
CA GLU A 53 23.08 -5.33 6.19
C GLU A 53 22.52 -4.14 6.99
N ILE A 54 23.02 -3.95 8.22
CA ILE A 54 22.63 -2.87 9.14
C ILE A 54 23.80 -1.96 9.53
N GLY A 55 25.02 -2.36 9.20
CA GLY A 55 26.27 -1.65 9.44
C GLY A 55 27.43 -2.42 8.83
N ASP A 56 28.66 -1.90 8.96
CA ASP A 56 29.84 -2.54 8.38
C ASP A 56 30.02 -3.96 8.93
N TYR A 57 29.84 -4.96 8.05
CA TYR A 57 29.87 -6.38 8.40
C TYR A 57 28.87 -6.80 9.50
N GLN A 58 27.83 -5.99 9.74
CA GLN A 58 26.76 -6.29 10.69
C GLN A 58 25.46 -6.55 9.94
N TYR A 59 24.79 -7.63 10.34
CA TYR A 59 23.61 -8.12 9.63
C TYR A 59 22.44 -8.34 10.58
N GLN A 60 21.25 -8.40 10.02
CA GLN A 60 20.03 -8.72 10.76
C GLN A 60 19.20 -9.74 9.96
N VAL A 61 18.69 -10.75 10.65
CA VAL A 61 17.78 -11.74 10.05
C VAL A 61 16.49 -11.06 9.61
N VAL A 62 16.03 -11.40 8.41
CA VAL A 62 14.76 -10.92 7.84
C VAL A 62 13.83 -12.05 7.41
N SER A 63 14.36 -13.27 7.21
CA SER A 63 13.58 -14.47 6.93
C SER A 63 14.38 -15.73 7.25
N ASN A 64 13.72 -16.88 7.28
CA ASN A 64 14.24 -18.18 7.73
C ASN A 64 14.71 -18.14 9.19
N HIS A 65 13.93 -17.47 10.07
CA HIS A 65 14.24 -17.32 11.49
C HIS A 65 14.39 -18.67 12.21
N PHE A 66 13.68 -19.71 11.76
CA PHE A 66 13.86 -21.07 12.26
C PHE A 66 15.30 -21.57 12.05
N VAL A 67 15.88 -21.33 10.87
CA VAL A 67 17.25 -21.74 10.56
C VAL A 67 18.25 -20.99 11.43
N TYR A 68 18.02 -19.70 11.67
CA TYR A 68 18.86 -18.92 12.60
C TYR A 68 18.80 -19.47 14.02
N ALA A 69 17.60 -19.74 14.56
CA ALA A 69 17.45 -20.33 15.89
C ALA A 69 18.11 -21.72 16.00
N VAL A 70 18.02 -22.54 14.95
CA VAL A 70 18.71 -23.84 14.87
C VAL A 70 20.22 -23.66 14.86
N ALA A 71 20.75 -22.68 14.14
CA ALA A 71 22.19 -22.39 14.11
C ALA A 71 22.70 -21.92 15.48
N GLN A 72 21.92 -21.11 16.20
CA GLN A 72 22.23 -20.73 17.58
C GLN A 72 22.23 -21.95 18.49
N GLN A 73 21.22 -22.81 18.40
CA GLN A 73 21.12 -24.02 19.21
C GLN A 73 22.25 -25.03 18.93
N ALA A 74 22.73 -25.09 17.68
CA ALA A 74 23.86 -25.91 17.26
C ALA A 74 25.23 -25.26 17.54
N GLU A 75 25.26 -24.07 18.16
CA GLU A 75 26.48 -23.31 18.47
C GLU A 75 27.42 -23.13 17.26
N LEU A 76 26.84 -22.88 16.08
CA LEU A 76 27.62 -22.70 14.86
C LEU A 76 28.40 -21.37 14.91
N GLU A 77 29.70 -21.42 14.60
CA GLU A 77 30.52 -20.22 14.48
C GLU A 77 30.09 -19.36 13.27
N ARG A 78 29.72 -20.02 12.17
CA ARG A 78 29.37 -19.39 10.89
C ARG A 78 28.17 -20.06 10.25
N VAL A 79 27.42 -19.30 9.46
CA VAL A 79 26.19 -19.73 8.81
C VAL A 79 26.11 -19.22 7.36
N TRP A 80 25.52 -20.04 6.49
CA TRP A 80 25.25 -19.66 5.12
C TRP A 80 24.04 -18.73 5.06
N CYS A 81 24.23 -17.57 4.45
CA CYS A 81 23.26 -16.50 4.36
C CYS A 81 23.15 -15.97 2.93
N ILE A 82 22.01 -15.40 2.55
CA ILE A 82 21.88 -14.55 1.36
C ILE A 82 21.60 -13.14 1.85
N VAL A 83 22.45 -12.19 1.46
CA VAL A 83 22.24 -10.77 1.77
C VAL A 83 21.23 -10.20 0.78
N ILE A 84 20.18 -9.56 1.29
CA ILE A 84 19.14 -8.94 0.46
C ILE A 84 19.10 -7.43 0.66
N GLN A 85 18.43 -6.78 -0.28
CA GLN A 85 18.06 -5.38 -0.24
C GLN A 85 17.32 -5.02 1.07
N PRO A 86 17.73 -3.97 1.80
CA PRO A 86 17.15 -3.62 3.10
C PRO A 86 15.77 -2.95 2.98
N GLU A 87 15.31 -2.63 1.76
CA GLU A 87 14.02 -2.00 1.54
C GLU A 87 12.85 -2.89 2.02
N PRO A 88 11.83 -2.32 2.68
CA PRO A 88 10.68 -3.09 3.19
C PRO A 88 10.00 -3.98 2.15
N LYS A 89 9.94 -3.54 0.89
CA LYS A 89 9.34 -4.31 -0.21
C LYS A 89 10.12 -5.58 -0.53
N SER A 90 11.45 -5.52 -0.49
CA SER A 90 12.33 -6.65 -0.78
C SER A 90 12.27 -7.68 0.36
N ILE A 91 12.22 -7.20 1.61
CA ILE A 91 12.01 -8.04 2.79
C ILE A 91 10.64 -8.72 2.75
N GLU A 92 9.57 -7.98 2.47
CA GLU A 92 8.22 -8.54 2.37
C GLU A 92 8.14 -9.61 1.26
N GLN A 93 8.70 -9.33 0.09
CA GLN A 93 8.76 -10.30 -1.01
C GLN A 93 9.51 -11.58 -0.59
N ALA A 94 10.67 -11.45 0.03
CA ALA A 94 11.46 -12.58 0.50
C ALA A 94 10.65 -13.46 1.48
N ARG A 95 9.96 -12.85 2.44
CA ARG A 95 9.12 -13.56 3.42
C ARG A 95 7.89 -14.21 2.79
N ILE A 96 7.29 -13.60 1.76
CA ILE A 96 6.20 -14.21 0.98
C ILE A 96 6.71 -15.46 0.25
N LEU A 97 7.87 -15.38 -0.40
CA LEU A 97 8.46 -16.52 -1.13
C LEU A 97 8.90 -17.64 -0.19
N ALA A 98 9.39 -17.30 1.00
CA ALA A 98 9.68 -18.24 2.08
C ALA A 98 8.42 -18.81 2.76
N ARG A 99 7.22 -18.33 2.37
CA ARG A 99 5.92 -18.70 2.96
C ARG A 99 5.77 -18.36 4.44
N GLU A 100 6.56 -17.42 4.94
CA GLU A 100 6.48 -16.92 6.32
C GLU A 100 5.39 -15.86 6.48
N VAL A 101 5.10 -15.11 5.41
CA VAL A 101 4.06 -14.07 5.38
C VAL A 101 3.06 -14.39 4.28
N THR A 102 1.78 -14.25 4.61
CA THR A 102 0.71 -14.38 3.62
C THR A 102 0.61 -13.09 2.79
N PRO A 103 0.67 -13.14 1.45
CA PRO A 103 0.58 -11.95 0.63
C PRO A 103 -0.80 -11.29 0.77
N LYS A 104 -0.81 -9.96 0.84
CA LYS A 104 -2.04 -9.17 0.90
C LYS A 104 -2.34 -8.50 -0.43
N VAL A 105 -3.63 -8.40 -0.73
CA VAL A 105 -4.16 -7.82 -1.98
C VAL A 105 -4.95 -6.56 -1.66
N ASN A 106 -4.76 -5.52 -2.46
CA ASN A 106 -5.55 -4.30 -2.37
C ASN A 106 -6.99 -4.56 -2.84
N LEU A 107 -7.92 -4.69 -1.90
CA LEU A 107 -9.33 -4.90 -2.23
C LEU A 107 -9.99 -3.65 -2.83
N SER A 108 -9.38 -2.47 -2.81
CA SER A 108 -9.96 -1.31 -3.50
C SER A 108 -9.83 -1.43 -5.02
N THR A 109 -8.84 -2.19 -5.52
CA THR A 109 -8.51 -2.30 -6.94
C THR A 109 -8.44 -3.74 -7.47
N ALA A 110 -8.51 -4.75 -6.60
CA ALA A 110 -8.40 -6.15 -6.99
C ALA A 110 -9.41 -6.56 -8.06
N SER A 111 -8.97 -7.36 -9.02
CA SER A 111 -9.84 -8.01 -10.00
C SER A 111 -10.72 -9.08 -9.34
N ARG A 112 -11.81 -9.46 -10.01
CA ARG A 112 -12.70 -10.53 -9.56
C ARG A 112 -11.96 -11.85 -9.33
N ASP A 113 -11.02 -12.21 -10.20
CA ASP A 113 -10.30 -13.47 -10.10
C ASP A 113 -9.29 -13.47 -8.95
N THR A 114 -8.63 -12.33 -8.70
CA THR A 114 -7.78 -12.17 -7.52
C THR A 114 -8.59 -12.30 -6.23
N ILE A 115 -9.78 -11.69 -6.17
CA ILE A 115 -10.68 -11.82 -5.02
C ILE A 115 -11.10 -13.29 -4.82
N LEU A 116 -11.47 -13.98 -5.90
CA LEU A 116 -11.86 -15.39 -5.83
C LEU A 116 -10.72 -16.28 -5.33
N ALA A 117 -9.50 -16.09 -5.81
CA ALA A 117 -8.33 -16.85 -5.39
C ALA A 117 -8.05 -16.67 -3.88
N ALA A 118 -8.08 -15.43 -3.40
CA ALA A 118 -7.88 -15.12 -1.99
C ALA A 118 -9.00 -15.68 -1.09
N LEU A 119 -10.27 -15.63 -1.52
CA LEU A 119 -11.37 -16.25 -0.78
C LEU A 119 -11.25 -17.77 -0.72
N ARG A 120 -10.86 -18.42 -1.83
CA ARG A 120 -10.61 -19.88 -1.85
C ARG A 120 -9.49 -20.27 -0.90
N TYR A 121 -8.41 -19.49 -0.86
CA TYR A 121 -7.32 -19.70 0.09
C TYR A 121 -7.84 -19.68 1.55
N LEU A 122 -8.61 -18.65 1.93
CA LEU A 122 -9.16 -18.55 3.29
C LEU A 122 -10.17 -19.65 3.64
N ILE A 123 -10.93 -20.15 2.65
CA ILE A 123 -11.91 -21.24 2.86
C ILE A 123 -11.19 -22.58 3.04
N ALA A 124 -10.05 -22.78 2.38
CA ALA A 124 -9.26 -24.00 2.45
C ALA A 124 -8.44 -24.13 3.75
N GLU A 125 -8.35 -23.08 4.57
CA GLU A 125 -7.71 -23.17 5.88
C GLU A 125 -8.41 -24.24 6.75
N PRO A 126 -7.67 -25.19 7.38
CA PRO A 126 -8.23 -26.28 8.16
C PRO A 126 -9.23 -25.84 9.25
N ASP A 127 -9.00 -24.66 9.85
CA ASP A 127 -9.89 -24.01 10.83
C ASP A 127 -10.45 -22.68 10.31
N GLY A 128 -10.56 -22.55 8.99
CA GLY A 128 -10.95 -21.31 8.31
C GLY A 128 -12.33 -20.81 8.72
N THR A 129 -12.39 -19.56 9.18
CA THR A 129 -13.65 -18.93 9.60
C THR A 129 -14.65 -18.76 8.46
N LEU A 130 -14.19 -18.81 7.20
CA LEU A 130 -15.03 -18.69 6.01
C LEU A 130 -15.64 -20.01 5.53
N LYS A 131 -15.53 -21.11 6.30
CA LYS A 131 -16.24 -22.36 5.99
C LYS A 131 -17.73 -22.11 5.71
N GLY A 132 -18.23 -22.71 4.63
CA GLY A 132 -19.60 -22.57 4.14
C GLY A 132 -19.92 -21.29 3.36
N VAL A 133 -18.95 -20.37 3.18
CA VAL A 133 -19.11 -19.24 2.25
C VAL A 133 -18.90 -19.74 0.83
N ASP A 134 -19.85 -19.44 -0.06
CA ASP A 134 -19.67 -19.67 -1.50
C ASP A 134 -18.70 -18.62 -2.07
N ALA A 135 -17.48 -19.05 -2.37
CA ALA A 135 -16.41 -18.19 -2.87
C ALA A 135 -16.78 -17.51 -4.20
N ILE A 136 -17.54 -18.19 -5.07
CA ILE A 136 -17.91 -17.67 -6.40
C ILE A 136 -18.94 -16.55 -6.22
N VAL A 137 -19.98 -16.81 -5.43
CA VAL A 137 -21.02 -15.81 -5.13
C VAL A 137 -20.40 -14.60 -4.42
N ALA A 138 -19.53 -14.84 -3.45
CA ALA A 138 -18.88 -13.74 -2.72
C ALA A 138 -17.95 -12.92 -3.61
N ALA A 139 -17.08 -13.55 -4.41
CA ALA A 139 -16.19 -12.84 -5.32
C ALA A 139 -16.96 -11.98 -6.33
N ASN A 140 -18.04 -12.53 -6.92
CA ASN A 140 -18.86 -11.79 -7.88
C ASN A 140 -19.49 -10.54 -7.24
N ARG A 141 -20.03 -10.65 -6.03
CA ARG A 141 -20.70 -9.51 -5.37
C ARG A 141 -19.72 -8.47 -4.87
N ILE A 142 -18.58 -8.88 -4.34
CA ILE A 142 -17.54 -7.95 -3.90
C ILE A 142 -16.93 -7.22 -5.10
N ALA A 143 -16.65 -7.94 -6.20
CA ALA A 143 -16.10 -7.33 -7.41
C ALA A 143 -17.05 -6.31 -8.05
N ALA A 144 -18.37 -6.55 -7.99
CA ALA A 144 -19.39 -5.67 -8.54
C ALA A 144 -19.64 -4.40 -7.70
N ALA A 145 -19.15 -4.34 -6.46
CA ALA A 145 -19.34 -3.17 -5.60
C ALA A 145 -18.33 -2.05 -5.92
N ASP A 146 -18.72 -0.79 -5.72
CA ASP A 146 -17.79 0.34 -5.75
C ASP A 146 -16.96 0.37 -4.45
N ARG A 147 -15.74 -0.16 -4.55
CA ARG A 147 -14.80 -0.35 -3.42
C ARG A 147 -13.77 0.76 -3.29
N LYS A 148 -13.72 1.71 -4.23
CA LYS A 148 -12.63 2.71 -4.30
C LYS A 148 -12.53 3.57 -3.04
N ASN A 149 -13.67 3.83 -2.41
CA ASN A 149 -13.80 4.71 -1.26
C ASN A 149 -14.04 3.95 0.06
N TRP A 150 -13.87 2.62 0.07
CA TRP A 150 -14.07 1.84 1.29
C TRP A 150 -12.94 2.11 2.28
N SER A 151 -13.30 2.56 3.48
CA SER A 151 -12.38 2.76 4.61
C SER A 151 -12.23 1.50 5.49
N GLY A 152 -13.00 0.46 5.22
CA GLY A 152 -13.00 -0.79 5.97
C GLY A 152 -13.85 -1.87 5.29
N PHE A 153 -13.82 -3.08 5.83
CA PHE A 153 -14.52 -4.23 5.24
C PHE A 153 -16.03 -4.25 5.53
N SER A 154 -16.52 -3.43 6.46
CA SER A 154 -17.93 -3.36 6.88
C SER A 154 -18.97 -3.37 5.74
N PRO A 155 -18.77 -2.66 4.60
CA PRO A 155 -19.71 -2.69 3.48
C PRO A 155 -19.97 -4.09 2.91
N ILE A 156 -19.02 -5.03 3.03
CA ILE A 156 -19.18 -6.40 2.53
C ILE A 156 -20.39 -7.09 3.16
N THR A 157 -20.71 -6.75 4.41
CA THR A 157 -21.80 -7.38 5.16
C THR A 157 -23.19 -7.10 4.58
N THR A 158 -23.33 -6.04 3.78
CA THR A 158 -24.59 -5.68 3.13
C THR A 158 -24.73 -6.27 1.72
N LEU A 159 -23.66 -6.86 1.16
CA LEU A 159 -23.65 -7.48 -0.16
C LEU A 159 -24.37 -8.85 -0.19
N LYS A 160 -24.85 -9.33 0.96
CA LYS A 160 -25.56 -10.62 1.11
C LYS A 160 -24.72 -11.82 0.63
N CYS A 161 -23.39 -11.73 0.63
CA CYS A 161 -22.47 -12.74 0.10
C CYS A 161 -22.09 -13.86 1.09
N GLY A 162 -22.83 -14.02 2.19
CA GLY A 162 -22.53 -15.01 3.23
C GLY A 162 -21.38 -14.62 4.19
N ILE A 163 -20.75 -13.47 3.97
CA ILE A 163 -19.77 -12.87 4.88
C ILE A 163 -20.51 -11.91 5.82
N THR A 164 -20.59 -12.29 7.10
CA THR A 164 -21.26 -11.52 8.16
C THR A 164 -20.25 -10.75 9.01
N LYS A 165 -20.73 -9.83 9.86
CA LYS A 165 -19.91 -9.15 10.88
C LYS A 165 -19.20 -10.17 11.80
N GLY A 166 -18.12 -9.72 12.44
CA GLY A 166 -17.30 -10.52 13.36
C GLY A 166 -16.27 -11.36 12.61
N LYS A 167 -15.97 -12.55 13.13
CA LYS A 167 -14.80 -13.38 12.70
C LYS A 167 -14.69 -13.60 11.19
N LYS A 168 -15.81 -13.73 10.46
CA LYS A 168 -15.81 -13.92 9.00
C LYS A 168 -15.30 -12.69 8.27
N LEU A 169 -15.70 -11.50 8.73
CA LEU A 169 -15.23 -10.24 8.19
C LEU A 169 -13.76 -10.00 8.57
N ASP A 170 -13.40 -10.29 9.82
CA ASP A 170 -12.05 -10.09 10.34
C ASP A 170 -11.03 -10.97 9.61
N ALA A 171 -11.44 -12.17 9.21
CA ALA A 171 -10.61 -13.09 8.42
C ALA A 171 -10.16 -12.48 7.08
N LEU A 172 -10.90 -11.54 6.51
CA LEU A 172 -10.51 -10.89 5.26
C LEU A 172 -9.23 -10.07 5.39
N ALA A 173 -8.96 -9.50 6.57
CA ALA A 173 -7.76 -8.69 6.82
C ALA A 173 -6.45 -9.50 6.75
N LYS A 174 -6.54 -10.84 6.77
CA LYS A 174 -5.39 -11.74 6.55
C LYS A 174 -4.82 -11.62 5.14
N VAL A 175 -5.68 -11.47 4.13
CA VAL A 175 -5.30 -11.52 2.70
C VAL A 175 -5.68 -10.26 1.93
N PHE A 176 -6.48 -9.37 2.53
CA PHE A 176 -6.88 -8.11 1.91
C PHE A 176 -6.44 -6.93 2.77
N PHE A 177 -6.14 -5.83 2.09
CA PHE A 177 -6.09 -4.50 2.66
C PHE A 177 -6.93 -3.55 1.80
N LEU A 178 -7.27 -2.37 2.34
CA LEU A 178 -7.93 -1.30 1.60
C LEU A 178 -6.98 -0.10 1.57
N SER A 179 -6.85 0.53 0.41
CA SER A 179 -6.19 1.83 0.36
C SER A 179 -7.07 2.85 1.07
N PRO A 180 -6.50 3.73 1.92
CA PRO A 180 -7.21 4.90 2.40
C PRO A 180 -7.77 5.65 1.19
N PRO A 181 -9.00 6.20 1.28
CA PRO A 181 -9.49 7.13 0.27
C PRO A 181 -8.42 8.20 0.06
N ALA A 182 -8.12 8.54 -1.20
CA ALA A 182 -7.14 9.58 -1.50
C ALA A 182 -7.50 10.82 -0.68
N ALA A 183 -6.56 11.31 0.13
CA ALA A 183 -6.79 12.53 0.89
C ALA A 183 -7.17 13.64 -0.11
N PRO A 184 -8.17 14.48 0.21
CA PRO A 184 -8.48 15.63 -0.63
C PRO A 184 -7.19 16.43 -0.79
N THR A 185 -6.82 16.74 -2.03
CA THR A 185 -5.62 17.57 -2.27
C THR A 185 -5.78 18.87 -1.47
N PRO A 186 -4.75 19.30 -0.72
CA PRO A 186 -4.85 20.51 0.07
C PRO A 186 -5.24 21.68 -0.83
N PRO A 187 -6.08 22.62 -0.37
CA PRO A 187 -6.46 23.79 -1.16
C PRO A 187 -5.21 24.52 -1.63
N PRO A 188 -5.11 24.89 -2.91
CA PRO A 188 -4.02 25.73 -3.38
C PRO A 188 -4.09 27.09 -2.68
N GLU A 189 -2.94 27.74 -2.53
CA GLU A 189 -2.90 29.10 -2.01
C GLU A 189 -3.76 30.04 -2.87
N VAL A 190 -4.46 30.95 -2.20
CA VAL A 190 -5.28 31.97 -2.84
C VAL A 190 -4.37 32.98 -3.52
N ILE A 191 -4.44 33.06 -4.84
CA ILE A 191 -3.63 33.99 -5.65
C ILE A 191 -4.47 35.12 -6.23
N SER A 192 -3.85 36.28 -6.47
CA SER A 192 -4.53 37.39 -7.17
C SER A 192 -4.79 37.02 -8.63
N ILE A 193 -6.06 36.99 -9.03
CA ILE A 193 -6.45 36.68 -10.41
C ILE A 193 -5.96 37.75 -11.41
N LYS A 194 -5.64 38.96 -10.94
CA LYS A 194 -5.10 40.06 -11.76
C LYS A 194 -3.65 39.84 -12.14
N GLN A 195 -2.89 39.18 -11.28
CA GLN A 195 -1.45 38.94 -11.45
C GLN A 195 -1.13 37.50 -11.88
N ALA A 196 -2.08 36.58 -11.71
CA ALA A 196 -1.91 35.17 -12.04
C ALA A 196 -1.61 34.93 -13.52
N SER A 197 -0.66 34.02 -13.80
CA SER A 197 -0.40 33.48 -15.12
C SER A 197 -1.55 32.59 -15.61
N ARG A 198 -1.54 32.23 -16.90
CA ARG A 198 -2.50 31.27 -17.47
C ARG A 198 -2.43 29.93 -16.73
N GLU A 199 -1.21 29.43 -16.49
CA GLU A 199 -0.95 28.15 -15.84
C GLU A 199 -1.43 28.16 -14.39
N GLU A 200 -1.25 29.27 -13.68
CA GLU A 200 -1.77 29.44 -12.33
C GLU A 200 -3.31 29.48 -12.32
N ILE A 201 -3.94 30.15 -13.29
CA ILE A 201 -5.39 30.15 -13.41
C ILE A 201 -5.91 28.74 -13.71
N PHE A 202 -5.30 28.06 -14.69
CA PHE A 202 -5.60 26.69 -15.07
C PHE A 202 -5.48 25.74 -13.88
N SER A 203 -4.37 25.80 -13.15
CA SER A 203 -4.10 24.95 -11.98
C SER A 203 -5.19 25.06 -10.92
N ARG A 204 -5.72 26.27 -10.66
CA ARG A 204 -6.71 26.52 -9.61
C ARG A 204 -8.11 26.07 -10.05
N ILE A 205 -8.47 26.28 -11.30
CA ILE A 205 -9.75 25.77 -11.85
C ILE A 205 -9.69 24.24 -11.98
N SER A 206 -8.54 23.68 -12.39
CA SER A 206 -8.28 22.24 -12.46
C SER A 206 -8.38 21.58 -11.09
N TYR A 207 -7.88 22.23 -10.04
CA TYR A 207 -8.07 21.79 -8.66
C TYR A 207 -9.57 21.67 -8.31
N LEU A 208 -10.36 22.72 -8.56
CA LEU A 208 -11.79 22.71 -8.27
C LEU A 208 -12.54 21.64 -9.07
N SER A 209 -12.18 21.45 -10.33
CA SER A 209 -12.79 20.47 -11.24
C SER A 209 -12.44 19.03 -10.85
N THR A 210 -11.15 18.74 -10.63
CA THR A 210 -10.64 17.41 -10.25
C THR A 210 -11.22 16.95 -8.92
N ASN A 211 -11.39 17.87 -7.97
CA ASN A 211 -11.99 17.59 -6.66
C ASN A 211 -13.52 17.70 -6.64
N LYS A 212 -14.18 17.91 -7.79
CA LYS A 212 -15.65 18.01 -7.94
C LYS A 212 -16.28 19.02 -6.96
N ILE A 213 -15.63 20.16 -6.78
CA ILE A 213 -16.05 21.18 -5.83
C ILE A 213 -17.10 22.06 -6.50
N SER A 214 -18.32 22.09 -5.95
CA SER A 214 -19.40 22.99 -6.38
C SER A 214 -19.72 22.96 -7.89
N GLY A 215 -19.64 21.80 -8.53
CA GLY A 215 -20.02 21.64 -9.94
C GLY A 215 -18.95 22.11 -10.94
N PHE A 216 -17.70 22.30 -10.51
CA PHE A 216 -16.60 22.65 -11.41
C PHE A 216 -16.16 21.48 -12.32
N GLU A 217 -16.60 20.25 -12.05
CA GLU A 217 -16.37 19.08 -12.92
C GLU A 217 -17.04 19.22 -14.30
N ALA A 218 -18.02 20.12 -14.43
CA ALA A 218 -18.69 20.43 -15.70
C ALA A 218 -18.05 21.63 -16.45
N VAL A 219 -17.03 22.28 -15.86
CA VAL A 219 -16.35 23.42 -16.48
C VAL A 219 -15.22 22.92 -17.38
N ASP A 220 -15.20 23.39 -18.62
CA ASP A 220 -14.03 23.23 -19.50
C ASP A 220 -12.88 24.08 -18.96
N VAL A 221 -11.94 23.42 -18.29
CA VAL A 221 -10.86 24.07 -17.53
C VAL A 221 -9.93 24.86 -18.45
N GLU A 222 -9.60 24.32 -19.63
CA GLU A 222 -8.71 24.96 -20.60
C GLU A 222 -9.36 26.24 -21.14
N LYS A 223 -10.60 26.10 -21.64
CA LYS A 223 -11.34 27.24 -22.18
C LYS A 223 -11.57 28.31 -21.13
N ALA A 224 -11.92 27.92 -19.89
CA ALA A 224 -12.12 28.87 -18.81
C ALA A 224 -10.83 29.60 -18.43
N ALA A 225 -9.70 28.91 -18.37
CA ALA A 225 -8.40 29.51 -18.10
C ALA A 225 -8.02 30.55 -19.17
N ASP A 226 -8.19 30.21 -20.45
CA ASP A 226 -7.91 31.12 -21.57
C ASP A 226 -8.76 32.38 -21.55
N ILE A 227 -10.08 32.21 -21.38
CA ILE A 227 -11.03 33.32 -21.32
C ILE A 227 -10.72 34.24 -20.14
N ILE A 228 -10.45 33.68 -18.96
CA ILE A 228 -10.15 34.47 -17.77
C ILE A 228 -8.78 35.16 -17.93
N PHE A 229 -7.78 34.47 -18.46
CA PHE A 229 -6.44 35.03 -18.66
C PHE A 229 -6.47 36.24 -19.61
N THR A 230 -7.20 36.13 -20.72
CA THR A 230 -7.30 37.19 -21.75
C THR A 230 -8.24 38.34 -21.39
N ALA A 231 -9.06 38.20 -20.35
CA ALA A 231 -10.00 39.24 -19.94
C ALA A 231 -9.29 40.51 -19.42
N SER A 232 -9.88 41.68 -19.69
CA SER A 232 -9.41 42.94 -19.11
C SER A 232 -9.81 43.08 -17.63
N LYS A 233 -8.87 42.79 -16.73
CA LYS A 233 -9.10 42.72 -15.26
C LYS A 233 -8.85 44.02 -14.50
N GLY A 234 -8.29 45.06 -15.15
CA GLY A 234 -7.81 46.28 -14.48
C GLY A 234 -8.88 47.01 -13.65
N LYS A 235 -10.15 46.97 -14.09
CA LYS A 235 -11.29 47.62 -13.40
C LYS A 235 -12.05 46.70 -12.44
N TRP A 236 -11.62 45.46 -12.24
CA TRP A 236 -12.37 44.51 -11.41
C TRP A 236 -12.27 44.87 -9.93
N LYS A 237 -13.45 45.08 -9.31
CA LYS A 237 -13.65 45.29 -7.87
C LYS A 237 -14.20 44.05 -7.13
N SER A 238 -14.57 43.01 -7.89
CA SER A 238 -14.85 41.66 -7.37
C SER A 238 -14.54 40.62 -8.46
N LEU A 239 -14.64 39.33 -8.13
CA LEU A 239 -14.60 38.23 -9.11
C LEU A 239 -15.91 38.08 -9.91
N ASN A 240 -16.97 38.81 -9.57
CA ASN A 240 -18.28 38.71 -10.23
C ASN A 240 -18.25 38.92 -11.76
N PRO A 241 -17.36 39.76 -12.36
CA PRO A 241 -17.27 39.90 -13.80
C PRO A 241 -17.01 38.59 -14.55
N ILE A 242 -16.40 37.59 -13.90
CA ILE A 242 -16.12 36.27 -14.50
C ILE A 242 -17.40 35.58 -14.96
N SER A 243 -18.50 35.77 -14.25
CA SER A 243 -19.80 35.20 -14.64
C SER A 243 -20.37 35.73 -15.95
N LYS A 244 -19.78 36.79 -16.51
CA LYS A 244 -20.15 37.39 -17.79
C LYS A 244 -19.19 37.03 -18.92
N LEU A 245 -18.14 36.24 -18.66
CA LEU A 245 -17.11 35.92 -19.64
C LEU A 245 -17.44 34.66 -20.49
N GLU A 246 -18.62 34.06 -20.32
CA GLU A 246 -19.03 32.85 -21.06
C GLU A 246 -18.10 31.64 -20.85
N CYS A 247 -17.43 31.55 -19.70
CA CYS A 247 -16.53 30.45 -19.33
C CYS A 247 -17.22 29.33 -18.50
N ALA A 248 -18.55 29.21 -18.58
CA ALA A 248 -19.36 28.27 -17.79
C ALA A 248 -19.26 28.40 -16.26
N ILE A 249 -18.64 29.47 -15.76
CA ILE A 249 -18.59 29.82 -14.34
C ILE A 249 -19.72 30.82 -14.05
N ASP A 250 -20.85 30.32 -13.57
CA ASP A 250 -22.00 31.14 -13.19
C ASP A 250 -21.80 31.87 -11.84
N THR A 251 -22.77 32.71 -11.47
CA THR A 251 -22.75 33.46 -10.20
C THR A 251 -22.69 32.56 -8.96
N ALA A 252 -23.25 31.35 -9.00
CA ALA A 252 -23.18 30.41 -7.87
C ALA A 252 -21.75 29.88 -7.69
N LYS A 253 -21.04 29.62 -8.78
CA LYS A 253 -19.63 29.17 -8.78
C LYS A 253 -18.63 30.25 -8.33
N ILE A 254 -18.99 31.55 -8.41
CA ILE A 254 -18.11 32.65 -7.94
C ILE A 254 -17.78 32.54 -6.45
N LYS A 255 -18.69 32.05 -5.60
CA LYS A 255 -18.41 31.88 -4.17
C LYS A 255 -17.27 30.88 -3.93
N THR A 256 -17.26 29.79 -4.68
CA THR A 256 -16.18 28.78 -4.67
C THR A 256 -14.91 29.31 -5.31
N LEU A 257 -15.02 30.11 -6.38
CA LEU A 257 -13.84 30.69 -7.03
C LEU A 257 -13.03 31.60 -6.08
N LYS A 258 -13.71 32.28 -5.14
CA LYS A 258 -13.06 33.09 -4.09
C LYS A 258 -12.22 32.29 -3.09
N THR A 259 -12.35 30.96 -3.04
CA THR A 259 -11.54 30.11 -2.15
C THR A 259 -10.17 29.79 -2.76
N VAL A 260 -9.95 30.11 -4.04
CA VAL A 260 -8.69 29.86 -4.76
C VAL A 260 -8.15 31.10 -5.47
N PHE A 261 -8.97 32.16 -5.60
CA PHE A 261 -8.56 33.45 -6.14
C PHE A 261 -8.97 34.63 -5.26
N SER A 262 -8.09 35.61 -5.20
CA SER A 262 -8.34 36.98 -4.73
C SER A 262 -8.30 37.96 -5.92
N LEU A 263 -8.56 39.24 -5.66
CA LEU A 263 -8.37 40.29 -6.65
C LEU A 263 -6.96 40.85 -6.63
#